data_AF-A0A060ZK64-F1
#
_entry.id   AF-A0A060ZK64-F1
#
_cell.length_a   1.000
_cell.length_b   1.000
_cell.length_c   1.000
_cell.angle_alpha   90.00
_cell.angle_beta   90.00
_cell.angle_gamma   90.00
#
_symmetry.space_group_name_H-M   'P 1'
#
loop_
_entity.id
_entity.type
_entity.pdbx_description
1 polymer ?
#
loop_
_entity_poly.entity_id
_entity_poly.type
_entity_poly.pdbx_seq_one_letter_code
_entity_poly.pdbx_strand_id
1 'polypeptide(L)'
;MSDKKKSELGYTPKTRKVADVEEEATGLSSEIFDVINLRGKTSKPGPSVARCAGKDEEKFYKINHAWSLWDVPVKDMKQAMARLREDLPQKGWKVVKYGPDKSPSKSPELIADSTKKQFSVSIHLYDESDKTGSKAPKSLIYVLLTSACFQVPDGQTVDEY
;
A
#
# COMPACT_ATOMS: atom_id res chain seq x y z
N MET A 1 17.34 -35.95 10.49
CA MET A 1 17.41 -34.63 11.14
C MET A 1 16.92 -33.63 10.10
N SER A 2 15.82 -32.95 10.40
CA SER A 2 14.99 -32.23 9.42
C SER A 2 15.58 -30.86 9.11
N ASP A 3 16.12 -30.69 7.91
CA ASP A 3 16.53 -29.39 7.40
C ASP A 3 15.32 -28.58 6.93
N LYS A 4 15.13 -27.45 7.62
CA LYS A 4 14.04 -26.49 7.46
C LYS A 4 13.96 -26.01 6.00
N LYS A 5 12.85 -26.34 5.34
CA LYS A 5 12.37 -25.61 4.16
C LYS A 5 12.27 -24.13 4.55
N LYS A 6 13.20 -23.32 4.05
CA LYS A 6 13.22 -21.87 4.23
C LYS A 6 11.82 -21.35 3.89
N SER A 7 11.11 -20.79 4.87
CA SER A 7 9.82 -20.13 4.64
C SER A 7 9.98 -19.18 3.46
N GLU A 8 9.19 -19.37 2.39
CA GLU A 8 9.26 -18.54 1.16
C GLU A 8 9.08 -17.04 1.44
N LEU A 9 8.55 -16.68 2.62
CA LEU A 9 8.36 -15.31 3.07
C LEU A 9 9.61 -14.68 3.70
N GLY A 10 10.64 -15.47 4.05
CA GLY A 10 11.84 -14.97 4.76
C GLY A 10 11.62 -14.60 6.22
N TYR A 11 10.40 -14.77 6.76
CA TYR A 11 10.04 -14.61 8.17
C TYR A 11 8.95 -15.61 8.59
N THR A 12 8.65 -15.65 9.89
CA THR A 12 7.53 -16.40 10.48
C THR A 12 6.31 -15.48 10.58
N PRO A 13 5.20 -15.76 9.86
CA PRO A 13 3.96 -15.00 9.98
C PRO A 13 3.45 -14.97 11.42
N LYS A 14 2.92 -13.83 11.85
CA LYS A 14 2.24 -13.72 13.16
C LYS A 14 0.78 -14.11 13.01
N THR A 15 0.22 -14.67 14.08
CA THR A 15 -1.21 -14.94 14.18
C THR A 15 -1.98 -13.64 14.46
N ARG A 16 -2.94 -13.29 13.60
CA ARG A 16 -3.77 -12.07 13.69
C ARG A 16 -5.16 -12.36 13.10
N LYS A 17 -6.22 -11.79 13.67
CA LYS A 17 -7.57 -11.84 13.06
C LYS A 17 -7.63 -10.90 11.86
N VAL A 18 -8.33 -11.30 10.80
CA VAL A 18 -8.47 -10.52 9.56
C VAL A 18 -9.02 -9.12 9.84
N ALA A 19 -10.15 -9.03 10.56
CA ALA A 19 -10.81 -7.78 10.88
C ALA A 19 -9.90 -6.77 11.61
N ASP A 20 -9.07 -7.23 12.56
CA ASP A 20 -8.14 -6.36 13.29
C ASP A 20 -7.09 -5.74 12.34
N VAL A 21 -6.65 -6.48 11.32
CA VAL A 21 -5.65 -6.00 10.34
C VAL A 21 -6.32 -5.09 9.30
N GLU A 22 -7.57 -5.33 8.94
CA GLU A 22 -8.36 -4.44 8.07
C GLU A 22 -8.64 -3.09 8.73
N GLU A 23 -9.00 -3.08 10.01
CA GLU A 23 -9.18 -1.86 10.79
C GLU A 23 -7.85 -1.08 10.89
N GLU A 24 -6.75 -1.77 11.18
CA GLU A 24 -5.40 -1.17 11.20
C GLU A 24 -5.04 -0.59 9.83
N ALA A 25 -5.31 -1.31 8.74
CA ALA A 25 -5.06 -0.82 7.38
C ALA A 25 -5.89 0.43 7.07
N THR A 26 -7.14 0.50 7.52
CA THR A 26 -8.00 1.69 7.37
C THR A 26 -7.40 2.90 8.07
N GLY A 27 -6.95 2.73 9.32
CA GLY A 27 -6.32 3.79 10.10
C GLY A 27 -5.01 4.29 9.47
N LEU A 28 -4.14 3.36 9.05
CA LEU A 28 -2.87 3.70 8.40
C LEU A 28 -3.07 4.35 7.03
N SER A 29 -4.04 3.88 6.26
CA SER A 29 -4.40 4.50 4.98
C SER A 29 -4.89 5.93 5.18
N SER A 30 -5.67 6.18 6.23
CA SER A 30 -6.14 7.52 6.58
C SER A 30 -4.97 8.43 7.01
N GLU A 31 -4.01 7.92 7.79
CA GLU A 31 -2.78 8.64 8.13
C GLU A 31 -1.99 9.06 6.87
N ILE A 32 -1.88 8.18 5.87
CA ILE A 32 -1.22 8.48 4.59
C ILE A 32 -2.01 9.55 3.81
N PHE A 33 -3.34 9.44 3.78
CA PHE A 33 -4.20 10.42 3.13
C PHE A 33 -4.04 11.82 3.74
N ASP A 34 -3.94 11.91 5.07
CA ASP A 34 -3.72 13.18 5.77
C ASP A 34 -2.36 13.79 5.45
N VAL A 35 -1.30 12.99 5.25
CA VAL A 35 0.02 13.49 4.83
C VAL A 35 -0.02 14.04 3.40
N ILE A 36 -0.77 13.40 2.50
CA ILE A 36 -0.96 13.91 1.14
C ILE A 36 -1.55 15.32 1.20
N ASN A 37 -2.51 15.57 2.11
CA ASN A 37 -3.10 16.88 2.37
C ASN A 37 -3.55 17.61 1.09
N LEU A 38 -4.30 16.90 0.25
CA LEU A 38 -4.89 17.44 -0.98
C LEU A 38 -6.40 17.27 -0.95
N ARG A 39 -7.13 18.24 -1.49
CA ARG A 39 -8.57 18.16 -1.70
C ARG A 39 -8.83 17.81 -3.17
N GLY A 40 -9.22 16.57 -3.41
CA GLY A 40 -9.53 16.04 -4.73
C GLY A 40 -10.61 14.96 -4.69
N LYS A 41 -10.86 14.31 -5.82
CA LYS A 41 -11.71 13.12 -5.87
C LYS A 41 -10.93 11.92 -5.41
N THR A 42 -11.59 11.02 -4.67
CA THR A 42 -10.99 9.78 -4.17
C THR A 42 -11.82 8.58 -4.56
N SER A 43 -11.15 7.49 -4.86
CA SER A 43 -11.81 6.18 -4.93
C SER A 43 -12.16 5.73 -3.51
N LYS A 44 -13.23 4.96 -3.35
CA LYS A 44 -13.70 4.50 -2.03
C LYS A 44 -13.65 2.97 -1.80
N PRO A 45 -12.74 2.19 -2.39
CA PRO A 45 -12.59 0.80 -1.96
C PRO A 45 -12.05 0.76 -0.52
N GLY A 46 -12.56 -0.16 0.29
CA GLY A 46 -11.98 -0.49 1.60
C GLY A 46 -10.74 -1.37 1.46
N PRO A 47 -9.99 -1.60 2.55
CA PRO A 47 -9.03 -2.68 2.60
C PRO A 47 -9.70 -4.02 2.29
N SER A 48 -8.96 -4.93 1.67
CA SER A 48 -9.45 -6.27 1.34
C SER A 48 -8.37 -7.32 1.55
N VAL A 49 -8.81 -8.54 1.82
CA VAL A 49 -7.95 -9.72 1.86
C VAL A 49 -7.28 -9.95 0.50
N ALA A 50 -6.02 -10.36 0.55
CA ALA A 50 -5.25 -10.83 -0.58
C ALA A 50 -4.39 -12.03 -0.18
N ARG A 51 -4.05 -12.84 -1.18
CA ARG A 51 -3.29 -14.08 -0.99
C ARG A 51 -1.82 -13.81 -0.70
N CYS A 52 -1.26 -14.60 0.22
CA CYS A 52 0.18 -14.67 0.41
C CYS A 52 0.78 -15.64 -0.61
N ALA A 53 1.82 -15.22 -1.33
CA ALA A 53 2.49 -16.08 -2.30
C ALA A 53 3.03 -17.36 -1.63
N GLY A 54 2.68 -18.52 -2.20
CA GLY A 54 3.21 -19.82 -1.77
C GLY A 54 2.72 -20.30 -0.40
N LYS A 55 1.62 -19.75 0.11
CA LYS A 55 0.99 -20.15 1.37
C LYS A 55 -0.42 -20.68 1.15
N ASP A 56 -0.87 -21.44 2.14
CA ASP A 56 -2.24 -21.93 2.24
C ASP A 56 -3.20 -20.74 2.39
N GLU A 57 -4.03 -20.51 1.38
CA GLU A 57 -4.93 -19.36 1.27
C GLU A 57 -6.03 -19.40 2.34
N GLU A 58 -6.36 -20.58 2.89
CA GLU A 58 -7.34 -20.71 3.99
C GLU A 58 -6.75 -20.28 5.34
N LYS A 59 -5.42 -20.28 5.47
CA LYS A 59 -4.74 -20.02 6.75
C LYS A 59 -3.94 -18.73 6.76
N PHE A 60 -3.45 -18.29 5.61
CA PHE A 60 -2.53 -17.17 5.48
C PHE A 60 -3.10 -16.10 4.56
N TYR A 61 -3.05 -14.86 5.04
CA TYR A 61 -3.59 -13.70 4.32
C TYR A 61 -2.66 -12.51 4.47
N LYS A 62 -2.83 -11.55 3.58
CA LYS A 62 -2.39 -10.17 3.76
C LYS A 62 -3.54 -9.24 3.44
N ILE A 63 -3.47 -8.01 3.92
CA ILE A 63 -4.43 -6.96 3.56
C ILE A 63 -3.79 -6.06 2.53
N ASN A 64 -4.53 -5.79 1.46
CA ASN A 64 -4.23 -4.73 0.51
C ASN A 64 -5.28 -3.63 0.65
N HIS A 65 -4.86 -2.37 0.58
CA HIS A 65 -5.77 -1.24 0.45
C HIS A 65 -5.25 -0.33 -0.65
N ALA A 66 -5.89 -0.44 -1.82
CA ALA A 66 -5.54 0.33 -3.00
C ALA A 66 -6.55 1.44 -3.21
N TRP A 67 -6.11 2.68 -3.39
CA TRP A 67 -6.98 3.80 -3.72
C TRP A 67 -6.24 4.87 -4.51
N SER A 68 -7.02 5.75 -5.13
CA SER A 68 -6.52 6.84 -5.95
C SER A 68 -7.08 8.18 -5.50
N LEU A 69 -6.29 9.24 -5.66
CA LEU A 69 -6.70 10.64 -5.56
C LEU A 69 -6.42 11.33 -6.90
N TRP A 70 -7.43 12.02 -7.44
CA TRP A 70 -7.33 12.74 -8.70
C TRP A 70 -8.10 14.07 -8.68
N ASP A 71 -8.14 14.76 -9.82
CA ASP A 71 -8.80 16.08 -9.98
C ASP A 71 -8.09 17.20 -9.20
N VAL A 72 -6.75 17.14 -9.15
CA VAL A 72 -5.87 18.12 -8.52
C VAL A 72 -4.73 18.48 -9.48
N PRO A 73 -4.28 19.75 -9.56
CA PRO A 73 -3.16 20.13 -10.41
C PRO A 73 -1.92 19.26 -10.17
N VAL A 74 -1.25 18.83 -11.24
CA VAL A 74 -0.08 17.92 -11.12
C VAL A 74 1.07 18.54 -10.33
N LYS A 75 1.17 19.87 -10.34
CA LYS A 75 2.14 20.62 -9.52
C LYS A 75 1.92 20.35 -8.03
N ASP A 76 0.67 20.38 -7.58
CA ASP A 76 0.31 20.17 -6.17
C ASP A 76 0.47 18.70 -5.79
N MET A 77 0.21 17.78 -6.72
CA MET A 77 0.50 16.35 -6.53
C MET A 77 2.01 16.07 -6.41
N LYS A 78 2.86 16.74 -7.20
CA LYS A 78 4.33 16.65 -7.07
C LYS A 78 4.79 17.17 -5.70
N GLN A 79 4.18 18.26 -5.21
CA GLN A 79 4.43 18.74 -3.85
C GLN A 79 3.96 17.75 -2.77
N ALA A 80 2.82 17.08 -2.97
CA ALA A 80 2.36 16.04 -2.06
C ALA A 80 3.32 14.83 -1.99
N MET A 81 3.90 14.40 -3.12
CA MET A 81 4.94 13.36 -3.14
C MET A 81 6.19 13.78 -2.36
N ALA A 82 6.58 15.06 -2.44
CA ALA A 82 7.69 15.59 -1.64
C ALA A 82 7.36 15.60 -0.14
N ARG A 83 6.15 16.05 0.25
CA ARG A 83 5.67 15.99 1.65
C ARG A 83 5.66 14.56 2.19
N LEU A 84 5.15 13.59 1.42
CA LEU A 84 5.17 12.18 1.80
C LEU A 84 6.58 11.70 2.13
N ARG A 85 7.58 12.07 1.32
CA ARG A 85 8.98 11.71 1.58
C ARG A 85 9.51 12.29 2.90
N GLU A 86 9.11 13.51 3.24
CA GLU A 86 9.59 14.23 4.42
C GLU A 86 8.86 13.80 5.71
N ASP A 87 7.54 13.59 5.62
CA ASP A 87 6.67 13.44 6.79
C ASP A 87 6.40 11.97 7.17
N LEU A 88 6.41 11.03 6.21
CA LEU A 88 6.24 9.60 6.52
C LEU A 88 7.31 9.09 7.51
N PRO A 89 8.60 9.48 7.40
CA PRO A 89 9.60 9.14 8.40
C PRO A 89 9.25 9.54 9.84
N GLN A 90 8.65 10.71 10.01
CA GLN A 90 8.23 11.21 11.32
C GLN A 90 7.09 10.37 11.92
N LYS A 91 6.33 9.68 11.07
CA LYS A 91 5.23 8.77 11.44
C LYS A 91 5.65 7.30 11.58
N GLY A 92 6.95 7.03 11.57
CA GLY A 92 7.51 5.69 11.80
C GLY A 92 7.55 4.80 10.55
N TRP A 93 7.54 5.41 9.37
CA TRP A 93 7.83 4.74 8.11
C TRP A 93 9.28 4.94 7.72
N LYS A 94 9.86 4.03 6.96
CA LYS A 94 11.20 4.16 6.38
C LYS A 94 11.05 4.21 4.88
N VAL A 95 11.39 5.35 4.26
CA VAL A 95 11.44 5.46 2.81
C VAL A 95 12.58 4.58 2.29
N VAL A 96 12.23 3.53 1.54
CA VAL A 96 13.19 2.58 0.94
C VAL A 96 13.43 2.88 -0.54
N LYS A 97 12.50 3.59 -1.18
CA LYS A 97 12.66 4.08 -2.55
C LYS A 97 11.98 5.43 -2.73
N TYR A 98 12.64 6.33 -3.44
CA TYR A 98 12.04 7.56 -3.96
C TYR A 98 12.68 7.92 -5.30
N GLY A 99 11.89 7.99 -6.37
CA GLY A 99 12.38 8.27 -7.72
C GLY A 99 11.49 7.64 -8.79
N PRO A 100 11.90 7.64 -10.07
CA PRO A 100 11.12 7.02 -11.12
C PRO A 100 10.96 5.51 -10.91
N ASP A 101 9.77 5.00 -11.23
CA ASP A 101 9.51 3.57 -11.33
C ASP A 101 10.25 2.95 -12.55
N LYS A 102 10.13 1.63 -12.70
CA LYS A 102 10.76 0.88 -13.80
C LYS A 102 9.89 0.81 -15.06
N SER A 103 8.72 1.45 -15.07
CA SER A 103 7.83 1.44 -16.22
C SER A 103 8.39 2.34 -17.34
N PRO A 104 7.94 2.17 -18.60
CA PRO A 104 8.34 3.04 -19.69
C PRO A 104 8.05 4.54 -19.44
N SER A 105 6.99 4.87 -18.70
CA SER A 105 6.66 6.26 -18.35
C SER A 105 7.51 6.83 -17.22
N LYS A 106 8.30 6.00 -16.52
CA LYS A 106 9.19 6.40 -15.42
C LYS A 106 8.44 7.25 -14.36
N SER A 107 7.23 6.81 -14.03
CA SER A 107 6.32 7.56 -13.15
C SER A 107 6.99 7.76 -11.78
N PRO A 108 6.91 8.95 -11.15
CA PRO A 108 7.44 9.14 -9.81
C PRO A 108 6.82 8.15 -8.81
N GLU A 109 7.66 7.48 -8.04
CA GLU A 109 7.30 6.44 -7.08
C GLU A 109 7.97 6.72 -5.73
N LEU A 110 7.23 6.43 -4.66
CA LEU A 110 7.73 6.34 -3.30
C LEU A 110 7.34 4.99 -2.73
N ILE A 111 8.30 4.26 -2.16
CA ILE A 111 8.04 3.06 -1.37
C ILE A 111 8.55 3.29 0.04
N ALA A 112 7.70 3.02 1.03
CA ALA A 112 8.06 3.10 2.43
C ALA A 112 7.58 1.89 3.22
N ASP A 113 8.44 1.40 4.12
CA ASP A 113 8.16 0.23 4.95
C ASP A 113 8.08 0.63 6.42
N SER A 114 7.24 -0.04 7.20
CA SER A 114 7.26 0.06 8.65
C SER A 114 7.26 -1.33 9.27
N THR A 115 8.42 -1.73 9.80
CA THR A 115 8.55 -3.01 10.51
C THR A 115 7.68 -3.06 11.77
N LYS A 116 7.49 -1.91 12.43
CA LYS A 116 6.64 -1.80 13.63
C LYS A 116 5.17 -2.01 13.29
N LYS A 117 4.68 -1.34 12.23
CA LYS A 117 3.29 -1.49 11.75
C LYS A 117 3.09 -2.84 11.04
N GLN A 118 4.16 -3.43 10.51
CA GLN A 118 4.13 -4.60 9.62
C GLN A 118 3.36 -4.32 8.32
N PHE A 119 3.56 -3.13 7.77
CA PHE A 119 3.00 -2.68 6.49
C PHE A 119 4.09 -2.07 5.61
N SER A 120 3.84 -2.10 4.31
CA SER A 120 4.54 -1.38 3.26
C SER A 120 3.53 -0.53 2.49
N VAL A 121 3.94 0.65 2.03
CA VAL A 121 3.13 1.48 1.13
C VAL A 121 3.92 1.76 -0.14
N SER A 122 3.28 1.56 -1.29
CA SER A 122 3.75 2.05 -2.59
C SER A 122 2.85 3.19 -3.05
N ILE A 123 3.45 4.31 -3.43
CA ILE A 123 2.74 5.52 -3.87
C ILE A 123 3.29 5.93 -5.22
N HIS A 124 2.43 6.03 -6.22
CA HIS A 124 2.78 6.44 -7.58
C HIS A 124 2.07 7.73 -7.95
N LEU A 125 2.78 8.62 -8.62
CA LEU A 125 2.19 9.75 -9.32
C LEU A 125 2.14 9.45 -10.82
N TYR A 126 0.94 9.32 -11.37
CA TYR A 126 0.73 9.24 -12.80
C TYR A 126 0.42 10.64 -13.33
N ASP A 127 1.26 11.11 -14.25
CA ASP A 127 1.11 12.38 -14.98
C ASP A 127 0.73 12.05 -16.42
N GLU A 128 -0.54 12.25 -16.76
CA GLU A 128 -1.08 12.07 -18.11
C GLU A 128 -1.41 13.42 -18.77
N SER A 129 -0.86 14.53 -18.26
CA SER A 129 -1.20 15.88 -18.73
C SER A 129 -0.89 16.12 -20.21
N ASP A 130 0.11 15.41 -20.75
CA ASP A 130 0.51 15.46 -22.16
C ASP A 130 -0.29 14.52 -23.08
N LYS A 131 -1.15 13.66 -22.52
CA LYS A 131 -1.97 12.71 -23.31
C LYS A 131 -3.27 13.37 -23.78
N THR A 132 -3.30 13.77 -25.04
CA THR A 132 -4.51 14.31 -25.68
C THR A 132 -5.53 13.21 -25.99
N GLY A 133 -6.80 13.41 -25.66
CA GLY A 133 -7.91 12.50 -26.02
C GLY A 133 -8.21 11.38 -25.01
N SER A 134 -7.47 11.29 -23.90
CA SER A 134 -7.76 10.35 -22.81
C SER A 134 -8.96 10.82 -21.98
N LYS A 135 -9.83 9.87 -21.60
CA LYS A 135 -10.89 10.11 -20.58
C LYS A 135 -10.37 9.92 -19.15
N ALA A 136 -9.14 9.42 -18.98
CA ALA A 136 -8.54 9.26 -17.67
C ALA A 136 -8.24 10.64 -17.03
N PRO A 137 -8.16 10.71 -15.69
CA PRO A 137 -7.69 11.92 -15.03
C PRO A 137 -6.31 12.31 -15.55
N LYS A 138 -6.12 13.61 -15.82
CA LYS A 138 -4.82 14.15 -16.27
C LYS A 138 -3.68 13.90 -15.29
N SER A 139 -4.02 13.68 -14.03
CA SER A 139 -3.08 13.39 -12.95
C SER A 139 -3.78 12.54 -11.89
N LEU A 140 -3.03 11.61 -11.31
CA LEU A 140 -3.54 10.69 -10.30
C LEU A 140 -2.42 10.28 -9.36
N ILE A 141 -2.65 10.38 -8.05
CA ILE A 141 -1.84 9.66 -7.05
C ILE A 141 -2.53 8.33 -6.79
N TYR A 142 -1.80 7.23 -6.97
CA TYR A 142 -2.22 5.89 -6.60
C TYR A 142 -1.47 5.46 -5.35
N VAL A 143 -2.19 4.92 -4.38
CA VAL A 143 -1.64 4.38 -3.14
C VAL A 143 -2.02 2.91 -3.05
N LEU A 144 -1.03 2.07 -2.77
CA LEU A 144 -1.22 0.67 -2.39
C LEU A 144 -0.56 0.45 -1.04
N LEU A 145 -1.37 0.30 0.00
CA LEU A 145 -0.94 -0.15 1.31
C LEU A 145 -1.04 -1.69 1.36
N THR A 146 0.02 -2.37 1.76
CA THR A 146 0.06 -3.84 1.84
C THR A 146 0.63 -4.26 3.19
N SER A 147 -0.07 -5.14 3.88
CA SER A 147 0.41 -5.73 5.12
C SER A 147 1.47 -6.81 4.88
N ALA A 148 2.20 -7.17 5.93
CA ALA A 148 2.87 -8.46 5.99
C ALA A 148 1.85 -9.60 5.87
N CYS A 149 2.35 -10.78 5.52
CA CYS A 149 1.56 -11.99 5.58
C CYS A 149 1.35 -12.38 7.05
N PHE A 150 0.10 -12.64 7.41
CA PHE A 150 -0.33 -13.11 8.71
C PHE A 150 -0.98 -14.49 8.58
N GLN A 151 -1.08 -15.18 9.71
CA GLN A 151 -1.85 -16.40 9.85
C GLN A 151 -3.12 -16.11 10.64
N VAL A 152 -4.25 -16.72 10.29
CA VAL A 152 -5.46 -16.67 11.13
C VAL A 152 -5.28 -17.48 12.42
N PRO A 153 -6.01 -17.18 13.50
CA PRO A 153 -6.03 -18.01 14.71
C PRO A 153 -6.46 -19.45 14.42
N ASP A 154 -6.02 -20.38 15.27
CA ASP A 154 -6.41 -21.78 15.16
C ASP A 154 -7.94 -21.94 15.17
N GLY A 155 -8.44 -22.77 14.26
CA GLY A 155 -9.89 -23.00 14.09
C GLY A 155 -10.61 -21.91 13.30
N GLN A 156 -9.92 -20.88 12.82
CA GLN A 156 -10.47 -19.91 11.86
C GLN A 156 -9.94 -20.17 10.45
N THR A 157 -10.69 -19.72 9.46
CA THR A 157 -10.29 -19.66 8.05
C THR A 157 -10.27 -18.22 7.59
N VAL A 158 -9.50 -17.96 6.54
CA VAL A 158 -9.60 -16.72 5.79
C VAL A 158 -10.92 -16.76 5.02
N ASP A 159 -11.94 -16.06 5.53
CA ASP A 159 -13.19 -15.88 4.79
C ASP A 159 -12.94 -14.83 3.69
N GLU A 160 -12.93 -15.26 2.43
CA GLU A 160 -12.97 -14.36 1.28
C GLU A 160 -14.41 -13.80 1.20
N TYR A 161 -14.64 -12.57 1.69
CA TYR A 161 -15.92 -11.86 1.52
C TYR A 161 -16.15 -11.43 0.07
#